data_AF-A0A8C3L3F4-F1
#
_entry.id   AF-A0A8C3L3F4-F1
#
_cell.length_a   1.000
_cell.length_b   1.000
_cell.length_c   1.000
_cell.angle_alpha   90.00
_cell.angle_beta   90.00
_cell.angle_gamma   90.00
#
_symmetry.space_group_name_H-M   'P 1'
#
loop_
_entity.id
_entity.type
_entity.pdbx_description
1 polymer ?
#
loop_
_entity_poly.entity_id
_entity_poly.type
_entity_poly.pdbx_seq_one_letter_code
_entity_poly.pdbx_strand_id
1 'polypeptide(L)'
;MVCVCSAAYCDAVEPLVLPSEGGFVKYESSKAGKRLQRSEGSFQRNAPSSDLLLTLDVSTRFQRVKGFGGSLSDAAALNILGLPQLAQEMLLRSYFSDSGIEYNLIRVPMGCSDFSTRPYSYDDVPDDFELRHFVLAEEDLKMKIPLLHRAAAVAKRPLSIYGSPWTAPAWMKSNGDIRGKGTLKGQAGGKYHRAWAKYFVRFLDEYAKHNVTFWALTAQNEPIAALFAHPLFPTVSFTAEQQRDFVVLDLGPALRRSRHGAKLLIMDDQRIQLPGWAQAVLGNATAARYVAGIGVHWYLDSIVPARCSLAATHRLFPHHLLLYTEACSGFLTLRFPVSLGCWERGVSYSHSILSVRPPPPPLPP
;
A
#
# COMPACT_ATOMS: atom_id res chain seq x y z
N MET A 1 12.82 -13.20 19.90
CA MET A 1 13.75 -13.89 18.98
C MET A 1 13.39 -13.57 17.54
N VAL A 2 14.39 -13.50 16.65
CA VAL A 2 14.25 -13.40 15.19
C VAL A 2 14.73 -14.69 14.52
N CYS A 3 14.30 -14.96 13.30
CA CYS A 3 14.92 -15.97 12.45
C CYS A 3 16.12 -15.32 11.74
N VAL A 4 17.31 -15.91 11.84
CA VAL A 4 18.52 -15.36 11.23
C VAL A 4 18.75 -16.03 9.87
N CYS A 5 18.84 -15.20 8.84
CA CYS A 5 19.17 -15.64 7.48
C CYS A 5 20.54 -15.11 7.05
N SER A 6 21.16 -15.80 6.10
CA SER A 6 22.46 -15.47 5.50
C SER A 6 22.49 -15.93 4.05
N ALA A 7 23.63 -15.77 3.37
CA ALA A 7 23.84 -16.30 2.03
C ALA A 7 23.79 -17.85 1.96
N ALA A 8 24.00 -18.53 3.08
CA ALA A 8 24.05 -20.00 3.14
C ALA A 8 22.73 -20.63 3.65
N TYR A 9 21.88 -19.86 4.32
CA TYR A 9 20.69 -20.40 5.00
C TYR A 9 19.62 -19.34 5.20
N CYS A 10 18.36 -19.71 4.99
CA CYS A 10 17.20 -18.98 5.48
C CYS A 10 16.06 -19.99 5.72
N ASP A 11 15.20 -19.74 6.71
CA ASP A 11 14.03 -20.57 6.96
C ASP A 11 13.01 -20.47 5.82
N ALA A 12 12.32 -21.57 5.55
CA ALA A 12 11.30 -21.68 4.52
C ALA A 12 9.98 -22.15 5.13
N VAL A 13 8.87 -21.73 4.54
CA VAL A 13 7.54 -22.21 4.90
C VAL A 13 7.28 -23.51 4.14
N GLU A 14 6.86 -24.55 4.85
CA GLU A 14 6.41 -25.79 4.22
C GLU A 14 5.21 -25.52 3.29
N PRO A 15 5.25 -25.95 2.01
CA PRO A 15 4.17 -25.69 1.07
C PRO A 15 2.82 -26.23 1.53
N LEU A 16 1.73 -25.50 1.24
CA LEU A 16 0.38 -25.98 1.50
C LEU A 16 0.01 -27.12 0.54
N VAL A 17 0.01 -28.34 1.07
CA VAL A 17 -0.65 -29.50 0.46
C VAL A 17 -2.00 -29.70 1.13
N LEU A 18 -3.07 -29.74 0.33
CA LEU A 18 -4.43 -29.98 0.86
C LEU A 18 -4.53 -31.42 1.38
N PRO A 19 -5.04 -31.62 2.61
CA PRO A 19 -5.23 -32.94 3.17
C PRO A 19 -6.42 -33.64 2.49
N SER A 20 -6.58 -34.94 2.72
CA SER A 20 -7.77 -35.67 2.30
C SER A 20 -9.05 -35.07 2.91
N GLU A 21 -10.20 -35.34 2.28
CA GLU A 21 -11.50 -34.90 2.81
C GLU A 21 -11.67 -35.30 4.28
N GLY A 22 -12.14 -34.34 5.10
CA GLY A 22 -12.21 -34.49 6.56
C GLY A 22 -10.93 -34.12 7.31
N GLY A 23 -9.84 -33.78 6.62
CA GLY A 23 -8.60 -33.28 7.23
C GLY A 23 -8.48 -31.76 7.25
N PHE A 24 -7.57 -31.24 8.08
CA PHE A 24 -7.15 -29.84 8.08
C PHE A 24 -5.64 -29.70 8.27
N VAL A 25 -5.08 -28.59 7.78
CA VAL A 25 -3.69 -28.16 8.04
C VAL A 25 -3.71 -26.96 8.97
N LYS A 26 -2.81 -26.95 9.95
CA LYS A 26 -2.60 -25.86 10.90
C LYS A 26 -1.16 -25.37 10.79
N TYR A 27 -1.00 -24.05 10.70
CA TYR A 27 0.29 -23.37 10.85
C TYR A 27 0.30 -22.61 12.16
N GLU A 28 1.34 -22.80 12.97
CA GLU A 28 1.44 -22.21 14.31
C GLU A 28 2.69 -21.35 14.47
N SER A 29 2.50 -20.13 14.95
CA SER A 29 3.57 -19.25 15.42
C SER A 29 3.34 -18.90 16.88
N SER A 30 4.38 -18.88 17.71
CA SER A 30 4.25 -18.58 19.13
C SER A 30 5.38 -17.69 19.67
N LYS A 31 5.09 -16.97 20.77
CA LYS A 31 6.09 -16.19 21.51
C LYS A 31 7.25 -17.07 22.00
N ALA A 32 6.95 -18.34 22.32
CA ALA A 32 7.92 -19.34 22.76
C ALA A 32 8.88 -19.82 21.65
N GLY A 33 8.56 -19.60 20.37
CA GLY A 33 9.52 -19.80 19.28
C GLY A 33 9.03 -20.55 18.04
N LYS A 34 7.79 -21.04 18.01
CA LYS A 34 7.24 -21.63 16.78
C LYS A 34 7.14 -20.58 15.67
N ARG A 35 7.44 -20.94 14.43
CA ARG A 35 7.45 -20.04 13.26
C ARG A 35 6.79 -20.75 12.10
N LEU A 36 5.51 -20.46 11.87
CA LEU A 36 4.67 -21.11 10.85
C LEU A 36 4.86 -22.63 10.83
N GLN A 37 4.93 -23.25 12.02
CA GLN A 37 5.14 -24.68 12.15
C GLN A 37 3.89 -25.41 11.65
N ARG A 38 4.06 -26.29 10.66
CA ARG A 38 2.98 -27.06 10.05
C ARG A 38 2.61 -28.27 10.92
N SER A 39 1.33 -28.56 11.01
CA SER A 39 0.77 -29.80 11.57
C SER A 39 -0.57 -30.10 10.91
N GLU A 40 -1.03 -31.35 10.99
CA GLU A 40 -2.32 -31.78 10.44
C GLU A 40 -3.26 -32.29 11.53
N GLY A 41 -4.54 -32.35 11.22
CA GLY A 41 -5.55 -33.00 12.05
C GLY A 41 -6.80 -33.37 11.25
N SER A 42 -7.79 -33.93 11.93
CA SER A 42 -9.05 -34.38 11.32
C SER A 42 -10.26 -33.75 12.00
N PHE A 43 -11.28 -33.42 11.21
CA PHE A 43 -12.57 -32.99 11.72
C PHE A 43 -13.31 -34.15 12.37
N GLN A 44 -13.97 -33.87 13.49
CA GLN A 44 -14.83 -34.81 14.18
C GLN A 44 -16.29 -34.59 13.75
N ARG A 45 -17.07 -35.66 13.64
CA ARG A 45 -18.51 -35.55 13.32
C ARG A 45 -19.33 -34.95 14.46
N ASN A 46 -18.96 -35.28 15.70
CA ASN A 46 -19.58 -34.79 16.91
C ASN A 46 -18.51 -34.11 17.76
N ALA A 47 -18.70 -32.82 18.06
CA ALA A 47 -17.84 -32.11 19.00
C ALA A 47 -18.38 -32.33 20.43
N PRO A 48 -17.54 -32.65 21.43
CA PRO A 48 -17.94 -32.55 22.83
C PRO A 48 -18.27 -31.10 23.19
N SER A 49 -19.03 -30.91 24.27
CA SER A 49 -19.28 -29.59 24.87
C SER A 49 -17.97 -28.80 25.00
N SER A 50 -17.88 -27.64 24.33
CA SER A 50 -16.71 -26.77 24.34
C SER A 50 -17.07 -25.40 24.88
N ASP A 51 -16.19 -24.81 25.69
CA ASP A 51 -16.39 -23.45 26.22
C ASP A 51 -16.38 -22.36 25.12
N LEU A 52 -15.72 -22.62 23.98
CA LEU A 52 -15.68 -21.73 22.82
C LEU A 52 -15.93 -22.51 21.53
N LEU A 53 -17.03 -22.17 20.83
CA LEU A 53 -17.37 -22.69 19.51
C LEU A 53 -17.36 -21.56 18.47
N LEU A 54 -16.55 -21.72 17.43
CA LEU A 54 -16.53 -20.81 16.27
C LEU A 54 -17.18 -21.50 15.07
N THR A 55 -18.37 -21.04 14.69
CA THR A 55 -19.13 -21.59 13.55
C THR A 55 -18.90 -20.77 12.29
N LEU A 56 -18.49 -21.43 11.20
CA LEU A 56 -18.36 -20.81 9.89
C LEU A 56 -19.69 -20.86 9.14
N ASP A 57 -20.28 -19.69 8.87
CA ASP A 57 -21.42 -19.58 7.96
C ASP A 57 -20.94 -19.36 6.52
N VAL A 58 -21.07 -20.41 5.71
CA VAL A 58 -20.71 -20.39 4.28
C VAL A 58 -21.85 -19.89 3.38
N SER A 59 -22.95 -19.36 3.92
CA SER A 59 -23.97 -18.65 3.13
C SER A 59 -23.72 -17.15 3.04
N THR A 60 -23.14 -16.56 4.10
CA THR A 60 -22.77 -15.14 4.12
C THR A 60 -21.45 -14.89 3.36
N ARG A 61 -21.41 -13.86 2.50
CA ARG A 61 -20.21 -13.44 1.74
C ARG A 61 -19.89 -11.97 2.03
N PHE A 62 -18.60 -11.64 2.01
CA PHE A 62 -18.09 -10.28 2.22
C PHE A 62 -17.15 -9.88 1.08
N GLN A 63 -16.11 -9.09 1.37
CA GLN A 63 -15.15 -8.59 0.40
C GLN A 63 -14.33 -9.70 -0.27
N ARG A 64 -13.87 -9.43 -1.49
CA ARG A 64 -12.77 -10.17 -2.11
C ARG A 64 -11.44 -9.57 -1.66
N VAL A 65 -10.50 -10.42 -1.25
CA VAL A 65 -9.17 -9.98 -0.82
C VAL A 65 -8.31 -9.67 -2.04
N LYS A 66 -7.79 -8.45 -2.13
CA LYS A 66 -6.89 -8.05 -3.23
C LYS A 66 -5.51 -8.69 -3.08
N GLY A 67 -4.93 -8.65 -1.87
CA GLY A 67 -3.60 -9.18 -1.62
C GLY A 67 -2.96 -8.67 -0.34
N PHE A 68 -1.74 -9.13 -0.10
CA PHE A 68 -0.85 -8.72 0.99
C PHE A 68 0.54 -8.44 0.44
N GLY A 69 1.25 -7.52 1.09
CA GLY A 69 2.40 -6.89 0.48
C GLY A 69 3.22 -5.97 1.37
N GLY A 70 4.18 -5.31 0.74
CA GLY A 70 5.03 -4.30 1.36
C GLY A 70 5.41 -3.20 0.36
N SER A 71 6.16 -2.21 0.84
CA SER A 71 6.65 -1.10 0.03
C SER A 71 8.10 -1.34 -0.40
N LEU A 72 8.36 -1.17 -1.70
CA LEU A 72 9.71 -1.15 -2.26
C LEU A 72 10.17 0.32 -2.34
N SER A 73 10.50 0.88 -1.17
CA SER A 73 11.12 2.20 -1.06
C SER A 73 12.60 2.19 -1.46
N ASP A 74 13.19 3.37 -1.64
CA ASP A 74 14.62 3.49 -1.90
C ASP A 74 15.44 2.85 -0.77
N ALA A 75 15.07 3.09 0.49
CA ALA A 75 15.70 2.45 1.64
C ALA A 75 15.56 0.92 1.61
N ALA A 76 14.37 0.38 1.29
CA ALA A 76 14.20 -1.07 1.18
C ALA A 76 15.10 -1.65 0.07
N ALA A 77 15.13 -1.00 -1.09
CA ALA A 77 15.94 -1.42 -2.22
C ALA A 77 17.46 -1.36 -1.90
N LEU A 78 17.93 -0.27 -1.30
CA LEU A 78 19.32 -0.12 -0.85
C LEU A 78 19.73 -1.20 0.14
N ASN A 79 18.90 -1.49 1.15
CA ASN A 79 19.20 -2.51 2.15
C ASN A 79 19.23 -3.91 1.54
N ILE A 80 18.32 -4.24 0.62
CA ILE A 80 18.33 -5.52 -0.08
C ILE A 80 19.62 -5.63 -0.91
N LEU A 81 19.93 -4.63 -1.74
CA LEU A 81 21.10 -4.65 -2.62
C LEU A 81 22.44 -4.60 -1.87
N GLY A 82 22.44 -4.14 -0.62
CA GLY A 82 23.61 -4.18 0.27
C GLY A 82 23.98 -5.58 0.77
N LEU A 83 23.10 -6.58 0.62
CA LEU A 83 23.39 -7.97 0.99
C LEU A 83 24.20 -8.68 -0.12
N PRO A 84 24.95 -9.75 0.20
CA PRO A 84 25.50 -10.65 -0.82
C PRO A 84 24.39 -11.24 -1.70
N GLN A 85 24.67 -11.44 -3.00
CA GLN A 85 23.67 -11.85 -4.01
C GLN A 85 22.74 -13.01 -3.56
N LEU A 86 23.31 -14.09 -3.02
CA LEU A 86 22.52 -15.23 -2.53
C LEU A 86 21.60 -14.87 -1.35
N ALA A 87 22.04 -13.99 -0.45
CA ALA A 87 21.19 -13.50 0.64
C ALA A 87 20.06 -12.59 0.14
N GLN A 88 20.30 -11.82 -0.93
CA GLN A 88 19.23 -11.06 -1.61
C GLN A 88 18.16 -12.01 -2.15
N GLU A 89 18.58 -13.09 -2.81
CA GLU A 89 17.67 -14.10 -3.37
C GLU A 89 16.87 -14.79 -2.27
N MET A 90 17.50 -15.18 -1.17
CA MET A 90 16.80 -15.75 -0.01
C MET A 90 15.74 -14.79 0.53
N LEU A 91 16.08 -13.51 0.72
CA LEU A 91 15.14 -12.49 1.20
C LEU A 91 13.95 -12.30 0.25
N LEU A 92 14.19 -12.21 -1.06
CA LEU A 92 13.11 -12.10 -2.04
C LEU A 92 12.23 -13.36 -2.04
N ARG A 93 12.83 -14.55 -1.91
CA ARG A 93 12.08 -15.81 -1.80
C ARG A 93 11.23 -15.85 -0.53
N SER A 94 11.73 -15.37 0.61
CA SER A 94 10.96 -15.31 1.86
C SER A 94 9.67 -14.52 1.70
N TYR A 95 9.69 -13.42 0.93
CA TYR A 95 8.48 -12.62 0.69
C TYR A 95 7.61 -13.16 -0.44
N PHE A 96 8.17 -13.49 -1.60
CA PHE A 96 7.40 -13.62 -2.83
C PHE A 96 7.22 -15.08 -3.30
N SER A 97 8.11 -15.99 -2.91
CA SER A 97 8.05 -17.38 -3.38
C SER A 97 7.04 -18.24 -2.61
N ASP A 98 6.75 -19.43 -3.16
CA ASP A 98 5.93 -20.48 -2.54
C ASP A 98 6.61 -21.18 -1.35
N SER A 99 7.93 -21.04 -1.23
CA SER A 99 8.69 -21.39 -0.02
C SER A 99 8.71 -20.27 1.03
N GLY A 100 8.01 -19.15 0.77
CA GLY A 100 7.89 -17.99 1.65
C GLY A 100 6.44 -17.69 2.01
N ILE A 101 6.10 -16.41 2.13
CA ILE A 101 4.75 -15.94 2.50
C ILE A 101 3.92 -15.42 1.30
N GLU A 102 4.39 -15.64 0.08
CA GLU A 102 3.67 -15.38 -1.19
C GLU A 102 3.00 -13.99 -1.30
N TYR A 103 3.74 -12.92 -0.98
CA TYR A 103 3.31 -11.54 -1.25
C TYR A 103 2.91 -11.38 -2.72
N ASN A 104 1.80 -10.68 -2.94
CA ASN A 104 1.24 -10.43 -4.28
C ASN A 104 0.85 -8.96 -4.49
N LEU A 105 1.21 -8.08 -3.57
CA LEU A 105 0.98 -6.64 -3.65
C LEU A 105 2.29 -5.90 -3.34
N ILE A 106 2.65 -4.91 -4.15
CA ILE A 106 3.84 -4.08 -3.94
C ILE A 106 3.48 -2.61 -4.09
N ARG A 107 3.83 -1.81 -3.09
CA ARG A 107 3.79 -0.34 -3.17
C ARG A 107 5.11 0.19 -3.72
N VAL A 108 5.05 1.15 -4.62
CA VAL A 108 6.23 1.82 -5.18
C VAL A 108 6.07 3.34 -5.01
N PRO A 109 6.99 4.01 -4.31
CA PRO A 109 7.05 5.46 -4.32
C PRO A 109 7.26 6.03 -5.71
N MET A 110 6.48 7.05 -6.06
CA MET A 110 6.69 7.86 -7.26
C MET A 110 7.60 9.03 -6.90
N GLY A 111 8.88 8.92 -7.22
CA GLY A 111 9.93 9.84 -6.77
C GLY A 111 10.42 9.50 -5.36
N CYS A 112 10.99 10.49 -4.67
CA CYS A 112 11.46 10.32 -3.31
C CYS A 112 10.34 10.18 -2.28
N SER A 113 10.70 9.63 -1.12
CA SER A 113 9.91 9.57 0.11
C SER A 113 10.76 10.01 1.30
N ASP A 114 10.21 9.94 2.51
CA ASP A 114 10.98 10.01 3.76
C ASP A 114 11.98 8.84 3.90
N PHE A 115 11.72 7.69 3.26
CA PHE A 115 12.64 6.56 3.15
C PHE A 115 13.56 6.64 1.91
N SER A 116 13.95 7.86 1.53
CA SER A 116 14.95 8.14 0.48
C SER A 116 16.15 8.87 1.07
N THR A 117 17.34 8.70 0.48
CA THR A 117 18.58 9.33 0.97
C THR A 117 18.73 10.80 0.54
N ARG A 118 17.92 11.25 -0.41
CA ARG A 118 17.89 12.64 -0.91
C ARG A 118 16.49 13.01 -1.40
N PRO A 119 16.12 14.31 -1.38
CA PRO A 119 14.91 14.78 -2.06
C PRO A 119 15.12 14.79 -3.58
N TYR A 120 14.14 14.29 -4.34
CA TYR A 120 14.09 14.37 -5.80
C TYR A 120 12.67 14.15 -6.34
N SER A 121 12.39 14.66 -7.53
CA SER A 121 11.25 14.24 -8.34
C SER A 121 11.75 13.71 -9.70
N TYR A 122 10.83 13.36 -10.58
CA TYR A 122 11.18 12.96 -11.95
C TYR A 122 11.31 14.15 -12.90
N ASP A 123 10.95 15.37 -12.47
CA ASP A 123 10.90 16.54 -13.34
C ASP A 123 11.31 17.81 -12.59
N ASP A 124 12.57 17.86 -12.16
CA ASP A 124 13.11 18.95 -11.33
C ASP A 124 13.55 20.19 -12.12
N VAL A 125 13.37 20.23 -13.45
CA VAL A 125 13.61 21.44 -14.27
C VAL A 125 12.44 22.42 -14.09
N PRO A 126 12.67 23.67 -13.66
CA PRO A 126 11.60 24.62 -13.40
C PRO A 126 10.69 24.90 -14.61
N ASP A 127 9.39 25.03 -14.35
CA ASP A 127 8.36 25.42 -15.31
C ASP A 127 8.22 24.49 -16.55
N ASP A 128 8.62 23.22 -16.44
CA ASP A 128 8.45 22.22 -17.49
C ASP A 128 7.03 21.63 -17.54
N PHE A 129 6.04 22.47 -17.87
CA PHE A 129 4.62 22.06 -17.94
C PHE A 129 4.32 20.96 -18.97
N GLU A 130 5.25 20.69 -19.90
CA GLU A 130 5.14 19.64 -20.91
C GLU A 130 5.95 18.39 -20.58
N LEU A 131 6.63 18.35 -19.43
CA LEU A 131 7.39 17.21 -18.92
C LEU A 131 8.46 16.72 -19.89
N ARG A 132 9.14 17.65 -20.59
CA ARG A 132 10.19 17.34 -21.58
C ARG A 132 11.44 16.76 -20.93
N HIS A 133 11.72 17.12 -19.69
CA HIS A 133 12.87 16.66 -18.91
C HIS A 133 12.50 15.57 -17.91
N PHE A 134 11.26 15.04 -17.98
CA PHE A 134 10.85 13.93 -17.13
C PHE A 134 11.75 12.72 -17.35
N VAL A 135 12.39 12.26 -16.28
CA VAL A 135 13.27 11.09 -16.29
C VAL A 135 13.13 10.31 -14.98
N LEU A 136 13.12 8.98 -15.09
CA LEU A 136 13.20 8.12 -13.91
C LEU A 136 14.57 8.29 -13.24
N ALA A 137 14.59 8.29 -11.92
CA ALA A 137 15.81 8.46 -11.17
C ALA A 137 16.65 7.16 -11.18
N GLU A 138 17.91 7.26 -10.80
CA GLU A 138 18.80 6.10 -10.67
C GLU A 138 18.27 5.09 -9.65
N GLU A 139 17.58 5.58 -8.62
CA GLU A 139 16.89 4.77 -7.63
C GLU A 139 15.83 3.85 -8.26
N ASP A 140 15.13 4.31 -9.30
CA ASP A 140 14.19 3.48 -10.06
C ASP A 140 14.93 2.50 -10.98
N LEU A 141 15.84 3.02 -11.81
CA LEU A 141 16.47 2.28 -12.90
C LEU A 141 17.44 1.20 -12.41
N LYS A 142 18.24 1.50 -11.38
CA LYS A 142 19.28 0.61 -10.87
C LYS A 142 18.82 -0.23 -9.68
N MET A 143 17.76 0.18 -8.97
CA MET A 143 17.33 -0.52 -7.75
C MET A 143 15.90 -1.06 -7.82
N LYS A 144 14.88 -0.20 -7.89
CA LYS A 144 13.48 -0.62 -7.76
C LYS A 144 13.02 -1.51 -8.90
N ILE A 145 13.24 -1.10 -10.16
CA ILE A 145 12.82 -1.86 -11.34
C ILE A 145 13.50 -3.24 -11.40
N PRO A 146 14.83 -3.37 -11.23
CA PRO A 146 15.48 -4.69 -11.17
C PRO A 146 14.94 -5.58 -10.05
N LEU A 147 14.67 -5.03 -8.87
CA LEU A 147 14.10 -5.80 -7.75
C LEU A 147 12.65 -6.23 -8.01
N LEU A 148 11.84 -5.40 -8.67
CA LEU A 148 10.49 -5.78 -9.09
C LEU A 148 10.51 -6.98 -10.05
N HIS A 149 11.43 -6.98 -11.02
CA HIS A 149 11.60 -8.11 -11.94
C HIS A 149 12.05 -9.38 -11.21
N ARG A 150 12.98 -9.27 -10.26
CA ARG A 150 13.43 -10.41 -9.45
C ARG A 150 12.33 -10.94 -8.52
N ALA A 151 11.54 -10.06 -7.92
CA ALA A 151 10.38 -10.46 -7.12
C ALA A 151 9.34 -11.19 -7.99
N ALA A 152 9.04 -10.67 -9.18
CA ALA A 152 8.13 -11.31 -10.12
C ALA A 152 8.64 -12.68 -10.58
N ALA A 153 9.94 -12.84 -10.79
CA ALA A 153 10.54 -14.09 -11.24
C ALA A 153 10.45 -15.23 -10.22
N VAL A 154 10.40 -14.93 -8.92
CA VAL A 154 10.25 -15.94 -7.85
C VAL A 154 8.81 -16.10 -7.39
N ALA A 155 7.89 -15.21 -7.79
CA ALA A 155 6.50 -15.25 -7.38
C ALA A 155 5.71 -16.29 -8.18
N LYS A 156 4.90 -17.10 -7.48
CA LYS A 156 3.91 -17.99 -8.13
C LYS A 156 2.59 -17.29 -8.46
N ARG A 157 2.30 -16.18 -7.77
CA ARG A 157 1.08 -15.40 -7.94
C ARG A 157 1.39 -14.12 -8.72
N PRO A 158 0.49 -13.66 -9.61
CA PRO A 158 0.68 -12.37 -10.28
C PRO A 158 0.83 -11.23 -9.26
N LEU A 159 1.90 -10.45 -9.38
CA LEU A 159 2.14 -9.30 -8.53
C LEU A 159 1.30 -8.10 -9.00
N SER A 160 0.54 -7.52 -8.09
CA SER A 160 -0.11 -6.23 -8.31
C SER A 160 0.77 -5.12 -7.76
N ILE A 161 1.13 -4.15 -8.60
CA ILE A 161 1.97 -3.01 -8.20
C ILE A 161 1.09 -1.77 -8.13
N TYR A 162 1.25 -0.94 -7.11
CA TYR A 162 0.62 0.38 -7.06
C TYR A 162 1.62 1.48 -6.73
N GLY A 163 1.43 2.64 -7.37
CA GLY A 163 2.24 3.83 -7.19
C GLY A 163 1.59 4.82 -6.24
N SER A 164 2.39 5.52 -5.44
CA SER A 164 1.92 6.59 -4.56
C SER A 164 2.98 7.71 -4.56
N PRO A 165 2.64 8.95 -4.94
CA PRO A 165 3.59 10.06 -4.87
C PRO A 165 3.58 10.70 -3.49
N TRP A 166 4.77 11.01 -2.97
CA TRP A 166 4.89 11.82 -1.77
C TRP A 166 4.87 13.30 -2.13
N THR A 167 5.51 13.71 -3.22
CA THR A 167 5.62 15.12 -3.59
C THR A 167 5.45 15.35 -5.09
N ALA A 168 4.99 16.55 -5.45
CA ALA A 168 5.19 17.11 -6.77
C ALA A 168 6.58 17.75 -6.89
N PRO A 169 7.10 18.01 -8.11
CA PRO A 169 8.28 18.82 -8.32
C PRO A 169 8.20 20.16 -7.58
N ALA A 170 9.33 20.64 -7.06
CA ALA A 170 9.40 21.87 -6.25
C ALA A 170 8.75 23.08 -6.95
N TRP A 171 8.97 23.23 -8.26
CA TRP A 171 8.44 24.35 -9.04
C TRP A 171 6.91 24.35 -9.16
N MET A 172 6.25 23.18 -9.00
CA MET A 172 4.78 23.07 -8.97
C MET A 172 4.18 23.43 -7.60
N LYS A 173 4.97 23.49 -6.54
CA LYS A 173 4.50 23.65 -5.16
C LYS A 173 4.54 25.09 -4.69
N SER A 174 3.58 25.49 -3.85
CA SER A 174 3.45 26.86 -3.33
C SER A 174 4.63 27.32 -2.48
N ASN A 175 5.34 26.38 -1.84
CA ASN A 175 6.54 26.66 -1.04
C ASN A 175 7.85 26.55 -1.83
N GLY A 176 7.82 26.10 -3.09
CA GLY A 176 9.04 25.98 -3.91
C GLY A 176 10.04 24.92 -3.44
N ASP A 177 9.64 23.98 -2.57
CA ASP A 177 10.50 22.92 -2.03
C ASP A 177 9.77 21.57 -2.09
N ILE A 178 10.52 20.50 -2.39
CA ILE A 178 10.05 19.10 -2.34
C ILE A 178 9.54 18.73 -0.94
N ARG A 179 10.19 19.25 0.10
CA ARG A 179 9.83 19.03 1.51
C ARG A 179 8.98 20.17 2.03
N GLY A 180 8.43 20.01 3.23
CA GLY A 180 7.72 21.09 3.90
C GLY A 180 6.28 21.25 3.44
N LYS A 181 5.54 22.01 4.25
CA LYS A 181 4.14 22.35 4.00
C LYS A 181 4.01 23.12 2.70
N GLY A 182 3.30 22.55 1.75
CA GLY A 182 3.04 23.16 0.44
C GLY A 182 1.89 22.44 -0.27
N THR A 183 1.10 23.21 -1.00
CA THR A 183 0.06 22.71 -1.90
C THR A 183 0.56 22.83 -3.34
N LEU A 184 -0.12 22.23 -4.30
CA LEU A 184 0.07 22.63 -5.70
C LEU A 184 -0.29 24.11 -5.88
N LYS A 185 0.45 24.80 -6.75
CA LYS A 185 0.15 26.18 -7.14
C LYS A 185 -1.16 26.25 -7.94
N GLY A 186 -1.89 27.34 -7.76
CA GLY A 186 -3.15 27.58 -8.46
C GLY A 186 -4.27 26.67 -7.98
N GLN A 187 -5.13 26.25 -8.91
CA GLN A 187 -6.34 25.46 -8.63
C GLN A 187 -6.49 24.33 -9.65
N ALA A 188 -7.32 23.33 -9.30
CA ALA A 188 -7.68 22.25 -10.20
C ALA A 188 -8.21 22.78 -11.54
N GLY A 189 -7.87 22.10 -12.63
CA GLY A 189 -8.08 22.55 -14.00
C GLY A 189 -7.06 23.57 -14.51
N GLY A 190 -6.18 24.11 -13.64
CA GLY A 190 -5.11 25.05 -14.00
C GLY A 190 -3.82 24.35 -14.47
N LYS A 191 -2.86 25.13 -14.99
CA LYS A 191 -1.63 24.59 -15.61
C LYS A 191 -0.81 23.67 -14.71
N TYR A 192 -0.66 23.98 -13.42
CA TYR A 192 0.10 23.17 -12.47
C TYR A 192 -0.58 21.83 -12.17
N HIS A 193 -1.90 21.83 -11.98
CA HIS A 193 -2.65 20.61 -11.71
C HIS A 193 -2.73 19.71 -12.96
N ARG A 194 -2.87 20.30 -14.15
CA ARG A 194 -2.77 19.56 -15.42
C ARG A 194 -1.40 18.94 -15.63
N ALA A 195 -0.31 19.68 -15.37
CA ALA A 195 1.05 19.15 -15.45
C ALA A 195 1.27 18.02 -14.43
N TRP A 196 0.74 18.16 -13.21
CA TRP A 196 0.77 17.10 -12.21
C TRP A 196 -0.01 15.85 -12.64
N ALA A 197 -1.19 16.00 -13.25
CA ALA A 197 -1.90 14.85 -13.82
C ALA A 197 -1.15 14.19 -14.99
N LYS A 198 -0.47 14.98 -15.84
CA LYS A 198 0.43 14.44 -16.89
C LYS A 198 1.60 13.66 -16.26
N TYR A 199 2.12 14.11 -15.11
CA TYR A 199 3.24 13.45 -14.42
C TYR A 199 2.89 12.01 -14.01
N PHE A 200 1.66 11.76 -13.54
CA PHE A 200 1.16 10.41 -13.25
C PHE A 200 1.16 9.52 -14.49
N VAL A 201 0.66 10.05 -15.61
CA VAL A 201 0.63 9.29 -16.88
C VAL A 201 2.04 9.03 -17.39
N ARG A 202 2.94 10.02 -17.29
CA ARG A 202 4.33 9.89 -17.72
C ARG A 202 5.10 8.87 -16.86
N PHE A 203 4.87 8.84 -15.55
CA PHE A 203 5.38 7.80 -14.67
C PHE A 203 5.00 6.39 -15.15
N LEU A 204 3.71 6.18 -15.46
CA LEU A 204 3.22 4.91 -15.99
C LEU A 204 3.85 4.57 -17.35
N ASP A 205 3.98 5.56 -18.24
CA ASP A 205 4.62 5.37 -19.54
C ASP A 205 6.09 4.97 -19.42
N GLU A 206 6.86 5.63 -18.55
CA GLU A 206 8.27 5.31 -18.37
C GLU A 206 8.47 3.93 -17.74
N TYR A 207 7.73 3.59 -16.68
CA TYR A 207 7.81 2.23 -16.10
C TYR A 207 7.36 1.13 -17.08
N ALA A 208 6.38 1.41 -17.94
CA ALA A 208 5.95 0.47 -18.97
C ALA A 208 7.06 0.17 -20.00
N LYS A 209 7.97 1.12 -20.29
CA LYS A 209 9.15 0.85 -21.14
C LYS A 209 10.09 -0.19 -20.53
N HIS A 210 10.02 -0.37 -19.21
CA HIS A 210 10.76 -1.40 -18.47
C HIS A 210 9.91 -2.63 -18.16
N ASN A 211 8.79 -2.84 -18.86
CA ASN A 211 7.86 -3.95 -18.66
C ASN A 211 7.27 -4.04 -17.24
N VAL A 212 7.10 -2.90 -16.57
CA VAL A 212 6.43 -2.83 -15.27
C VAL A 212 5.12 -2.09 -15.42
N THR A 213 4.01 -2.78 -15.13
CA THR A 213 2.66 -2.23 -15.20
C THR A 213 2.06 -2.05 -13.81
N PHE A 214 1.26 -1.00 -13.63
CA PHE A 214 0.63 -0.69 -12.35
C PHE A 214 -0.84 -1.08 -12.36
N TRP A 215 -1.25 -1.81 -11.32
CA TRP A 215 -2.65 -2.09 -11.05
C TRP A 215 -3.39 -0.81 -10.61
N ALA A 216 -2.76 0.01 -9.76
CA ALA A 216 -3.38 1.21 -9.23
C ALA A 216 -2.35 2.34 -8.99
N LEU A 217 -2.86 3.56 -8.82
CA LEU A 217 -2.15 4.70 -8.26
C LEU A 217 -2.99 5.28 -7.12
N THR A 218 -2.34 5.86 -6.12
CA THR A 218 -3.01 6.69 -5.12
C THR A 218 -2.89 8.16 -5.49
N ALA A 219 -3.90 8.97 -5.17
CA ALA A 219 -3.95 10.37 -5.60
C ALA A 219 -2.83 11.22 -4.99
N GLN A 220 -2.38 10.88 -3.78
CA GLN A 220 -1.33 11.54 -3.01
C GLN A 220 -1.08 10.74 -1.74
N ASN A 221 0.17 10.45 -1.38
CA ASN A 221 0.51 9.92 -0.05
C ASN A 221 0.21 10.98 1.03
N GLU A 222 -0.57 10.61 2.03
CA GLU A 222 -0.86 11.40 3.23
C GLU A 222 -1.14 12.89 2.96
N PRO A 223 -2.17 13.22 2.15
CA PRO A 223 -2.51 14.58 1.77
C PRO A 223 -2.77 15.52 2.96
N ILE A 224 -3.10 14.98 4.14
CA ILE A 224 -3.35 15.79 5.33
C ILE A 224 -2.13 15.95 6.24
N ALA A 225 -1.11 15.08 6.14
CA ALA A 225 0.03 15.06 7.06
C ALA A 225 0.77 16.41 7.11
N ALA A 226 0.92 17.07 5.96
CA ALA A 226 1.54 18.38 5.87
C ALA A 226 0.73 19.55 6.41
N LEU A 227 -0.56 19.36 6.72
CA LEU A 227 -1.37 20.37 7.38
C LEU A 227 -1.08 20.44 8.88
N PHE A 228 -0.66 19.34 9.51
CA PHE A 228 -0.57 19.20 10.98
C PHE A 228 0.84 19.05 11.55
N ALA A 229 1.84 18.70 10.73
CA ALA A 229 3.25 18.67 11.15
C ALA A 229 4.06 19.69 10.33
N HIS A 230 5.22 20.12 10.82
CA HIS A 230 6.27 20.75 9.99
C HIS A 230 7.07 19.63 9.33
N PRO A 231 6.67 19.13 8.15
CA PRO A 231 7.25 17.90 7.66
C PRO A 231 8.53 18.29 6.94
N LEU A 232 9.68 17.97 7.53
CA LEU A 232 10.97 18.01 6.81
C LEU A 232 11.08 16.87 5.76
N PHE A 233 9.97 16.20 5.45
CA PHE A 233 9.86 15.12 4.47
C PHE A 233 9.06 15.53 3.23
N PRO A 234 9.19 14.79 2.12
CA PRO A 234 8.46 15.06 0.87
C PRO A 234 6.94 14.94 1.05
N THR A 235 6.18 15.93 0.59
CA THR A 235 4.72 15.98 0.80
C THR A 235 4.03 16.97 -0.16
N VAL A 236 2.76 16.74 -0.51
CA VAL A 236 1.86 17.76 -1.07
C VAL A 236 0.54 17.71 -0.29
N SER A 237 0.12 18.86 0.22
CA SER A 237 -1.14 18.98 0.94
C SER A 237 -2.34 19.08 0.00
N PHE A 238 -3.41 18.36 0.34
CA PHE A 238 -4.75 18.55 -0.22
C PHE A 238 -5.77 18.53 0.92
N THR A 239 -6.83 19.34 0.80
CA THR A 239 -8.10 19.02 1.48
C THR A 239 -8.88 17.96 0.69
N ALA A 240 -9.91 17.37 1.28
CA ALA A 240 -10.75 16.41 0.57
C ALA A 240 -11.43 17.02 -0.67
N GLU A 241 -11.84 18.28 -0.60
CA GLU A 241 -12.43 19.04 -1.71
C GLU A 241 -11.40 19.33 -2.81
N GLN A 242 -10.18 19.71 -2.43
CA GLN A 242 -9.10 19.92 -3.41
C GLN A 242 -8.75 18.60 -4.12
N GLN A 243 -8.70 17.49 -3.39
CA GLN A 243 -8.48 16.17 -4.00
C GLN A 243 -9.64 15.80 -4.92
N ARG A 244 -10.90 16.02 -4.51
CA ARG A 244 -12.09 15.83 -5.37
C ARG A 244 -11.95 16.61 -6.68
N ASP A 245 -11.66 17.91 -6.60
CA ASP A 245 -11.61 18.77 -7.77
C ASP A 245 -10.45 18.41 -8.70
N PHE A 246 -9.28 18.07 -8.14
CA PHE A 246 -8.15 17.53 -8.90
C PHE A 246 -8.50 16.23 -9.63
N VAL A 247 -9.22 15.31 -8.97
CA VAL A 247 -9.69 14.06 -9.59
C VAL A 247 -10.67 14.35 -10.73
N VAL A 248 -11.63 15.26 -10.54
CA VAL A 248 -12.65 15.59 -11.52
C VAL A 248 -12.07 16.28 -12.75
N LEU A 249 -11.22 17.30 -12.54
CA LEU A 249 -10.80 18.22 -13.58
C LEU A 249 -9.50 17.79 -14.28
N ASP A 250 -8.62 17.05 -13.60
CA ASP A 250 -7.28 16.76 -14.11
C ASP A 250 -6.94 15.25 -14.10
N LEU A 251 -6.77 14.64 -12.93
CA LEU A 251 -6.19 13.30 -12.79
C LEU A 251 -7.09 12.20 -13.37
N GLY A 252 -8.38 12.21 -13.04
CA GLY A 252 -9.35 11.25 -13.56
C GLY A 252 -9.40 11.26 -15.09
N PRO A 253 -9.64 12.42 -15.75
CA PRO A 253 -9.61 12.53 -17.20
C PRO A 253 -8.27 12.09 -17.82
N ALA A 254 -7.13 12.44 -17.21
CA ALA A 254 -5.82 12.07 -17.70
C ALA A 254 -5.59 10.55 -17.68
N LEU A 255 -5.88 9.89 -16.56
CA LEU A 255 -5.76 8.44 -16.42
C LEU A 255 -6.71 7.69 -17.37
N ARG A 256 -7.96 8.16 -17.53
CA ARG A 256 -8.93 7.54 -18.43
C ARG A 256 -8.55 7.64 -19.92
N ARG A 257 -7.85 8.69 -20.32
CA ARG A 257 -7.30 8.82 -21.69
C ARG A 257 -6.00 8.04 -21.88
N SER A 258 -5.32 7.69 -20.80
CA SER A 258 -4.10 6.88 -20.88
C SER A 258 -4.40 5.43 -21.26
N ARG A 259 -3.43 4.76 -21.85
CA ARG A 259 -3.52 3.34 -22.24
C ARG A 259 -3.34 2.34 -21.09
N HIS A 260 -3.01 2.81 -19.89
CA HIS A 260 -2.54 1.95 -18.79
C HIS A 260 -3.66 1.29 -17.99
N GLY A 261 -4.88 1.84 -18.03
CA GLY A 261 -6.02 1.26 -17.30
C GLY A 261 -5.87 1.21 -15.76
N ALA A 262 -4.86 1.91 -15.21
CA ALA A 262 -4.56 1.93 -13.78
C ALA A 262 -5.75 2.46 -12.97
N LYS A 263 -6.07 1.77 -11.88
CA LYS A 263 -7.13 2.18 -10.94
C LYS A 263 -6.66 3.37 -10.10
N LEU A 264 -7.58 4.26 -9.73
CA LEU A 264 -7.28 5.38 -8.82
C LEU A 264 -7.82 5.10 -7.42
N LEU A 265 -6.96 5.20 -6.42
CA LEU A 265 -7.30 5.19 -5.01
C LEU A 265 -7.18 6.61 -4.45
N ILE A 266 -8.17 7.05 -3.68
CA ILE A 266 -8.18 8.36 -3.03
C ILE A 266 -7.74 8.25 -1.56
N MET A 267 -7.58 9.41 -0.90
CA MET A 267 -7.10 9.56 0.48
C MET A 267 -5.64 9.11 0.66
N ASP A 268 -5.37 7.80 0.79
CA ASP A 268 -4.04 7.25 1.11
C ASP A 268 -3.47 7.85 2.41
N ASP A 269 -4.31 7.85 3.45
CA ASP A 269 -4.06 8.52 4.73
C ASP A 269 -4.77 7.80 5.89
N GLN A 270 -4.63 8.33 7.11
CA GLN A 270 -5.14 7.72 8.34
C GLN A 270 -6.66 7.54 8.31
N ARG A 271 -7.14 6.40 8.82
CA ARG A 271 -8.59 6.11 8.89
C ARG A 271 -9.42 7.09 9.71
N ILE A 272 -8.81 7.96 10.52
CA ILE A 272 -9.50 9.04 11.24
C ILE A 272 -10.17 10.05 10.31
N GLN A 273 -9.71 10.13 9.05
CA GLN A 273 -10.31 10.98 8.02
C GLN A 273 -11.61 10.38 7.44
N LEU A 274 -11.93 9.13 7.79
CA LEU A 274 -13.11 8.43 7.31
C LEU A 274 -14.27 8.49 8.32
N PRO A 275 -15.52 8.62 7.86
CA PRO A 275 -15.96 8.60 6.46
C PRO A 275 -15.90 9.96 5.73
N GLY A 276 -15.53 11.04 6.41
CA GLY A 276 -15.65 12.42 5.89
C GLY A 276 -14.95 12.64 4.55
N TRP A 277 -13.70 12.16 4.40
CA TRP A 277 -12.96 12.27 3.15
C TRP A 277 -13.65 11.54 2.00
N ALA A 278 -14.16 10.34 2.26
CA ALA A 278 -14.91 9.57 1.29
C ALA A 278 -16.20 10.29 0.88
N GLN A 279 -16.92 10.90 1.81
CA GLN A 279 -18.13 11.68 1.50
C GLN A 279 -17.83 12.90 0.63
N ALA A 280 -16.78 13.66 0.95
CA ALA A 280 -16.40 14.84 0.18
C ALA A 280 -16.01 14.49 -1.27
N VAL A 281 -15.29 13.39 -1.48
CA VAL A 281 -14.83 12.97 -2.81
C VAL A 281 -15.88 12.13 -3.54
N LEU A 282 -16.34 11.02 -2.96
CA LEU A 282 -17.25 10.06 -3.60
C LEU A 282 -18.70 10.53 -3.62
N GLY A 283 -19.08 11.50 -2.78
CA GLY A 283 -20.38 12.17 -2.87
C GLY A 283 -20.54 12.96 -4.18
N ASN A 284 -19.44 13.29 -4.86
CA ASN A 284 -19.48 13.85 -6.21
C ASN A 284 -19.50 12.72 -7.26
N ALA A 285 -20.60 12.60 -8.00
CA ALA A 285 -20.79 11.52 -8.97
C ALA A 285 -19.72 11.49 -10.09
N THR A 286 -19.16 12.63 -10.48
CA THR A 286 -18.09 12.69 -11.50
C THR A 286 -16.78 12.14 -10.93
N ALA A 287 -16.40 12.54 -9.71
CA ALA A 287 -15.23 11.99 -9.03
C ALA A 287 -15.38 10.48 -8.82
N ALA A 288 -16.53 10.05 -8.29
CA ALA A 288 -16.81 8.64 -7.97
C ALA A 288 -16.65 7.69 -9.16
N ARG A 289 -16.87 8.15 -10.40
CA ARG A 289 -16.67 7.36 -11.63
C ARG A 289 -15.21 7.10 -11.97
N TYR A 290 -14.29 7.93 -11.50
CA TYR A 290 -12.85 7.74 -11.71
C TYR A 290 -12.19 6.92 -10.59
N VAL A 291 -12.82 6.88 -9.41
CA VAL A 291 -12.22 6.32 -8.21
C VAL A 291 -12.64 4.86 -8.05
N ALA A 292 -11.65 3.97 -7.92
CA ALA A 292 -11.88 2.55 -7.67
C ALA A 292 -11.99 2.22 -6.18
N GLY A 293 -11.40 3.05 -5.32
CA GLY A 293 -11.37 2.80 -3.89
C GLY A 293 -10.63 3.87 -3.09
N ILE A 294 -10.39 3.54 -1.83
CA ILE A 294 -9.79 4.42 -0.83
C ILE A 294 -8.59 3.70 -0.22
N GLY A 295 -7.43 4.36 -0.26
CA GLY A 295 -6.22 3.94 0.46
C GLY A 295 -6.26 4.40 1.91
N VAL A 296 -5.86 3.55 2.85
CA VAL A 296 -5.96 3.79 4.29
C VAL A 296 -4.64 3.45 5.00
N HIS A 297 -4.22 4.30 5.92
CA HIS A 297 -3.03 4.11 6.77
C HIS A 297 -3.43 3.77 8.22
N TRP A 298 -2.53 3.08 8.91
CA TRP A 298 -2.76 2.43 10.21
C TRP A 298 -2.29 3.21 11.45
N TYR A 299 -1.43 4.22 11.29
CA TYR A 299 -0.65 4.80 12.39
C TYR A 299 -1.49 5.34 13.55
N LEU A 300 -2.67 5.88 13.25
CA LEU A 300 -3.59 6.48 14.22
C LEU A 300 -4.81 5.62 14.54
N ASP A 301 -4.72 4.30 14.30
CA ASP A 301 -5.83 3.37 14.51
C ASP A 301 -6.38 3.37 15.94
N SER A 302 -5.55 3.64 16.95
CA SER A 302 -6.00 3.71 18.35
C SER A 302 -6.95 4.88 18.62
N ILE A 303 -7.00 5.90 17.75
CA ILE A 303 -7.83 7.10 17.94
C ILE A 303 -9.29 6.83 17.58
N VAL A 304 -9.55 6.05 16.51
CA VAL A 304 -10.91 5.78 16.04
C VAL A 304 -11.12 4.29 15.84
N PRO A 305 -12.22 3.70 16.36
CA PRO A 305 -12.57 2.31 16.06
C PRO A 305 -12.83 2.11 14.55
N ALA A 306 -12.45 0.95 14.02
CA ALA A 306 -12.70 0.57 12.62
C ALA A 306 -14.20 0.62 12.24
N ARG A 307 -15.10 0.39 13.21
CA ARG A 307 -16.56 0.45 12.98
C ARG A 307 -17.04 1.86 12.63
N CYS A 308 -16.45 2.89 13.24
CA CYS A 308 -16.85 4.28 13.03
C CYS A 308 -16.23 4.88 11.76
N SER A 309 -15.13 4.32 11.28
CA SER A 309 -14.41 4.74 10.08
C SER A 309 -14.69 3.82 8.89
N LEU A 310 -14.05 2.65 8.86
CA LEU A 310 -14.11 1.70 7.74
C LEU A 310 -15.53 1.16 7.49
N ALA A 311 -16.21 0.66 8.52
CA ALA A 311 -17.55 0.11 8.37
C ALA A 311 -18.58 1.19 8.02
N ALA A 312 -18.45 2.41 8.55
CA ALA A 312 -19.28 3.53 8.15
C ALA A 312 -19.06 3.90 6.68
N THR A 313 -17.80 3.96 6.24
CA THR A 313 -17.43 4.25 4.85
C THR A 313 -17.95 3.19 3.90
N HIS A 314 -17.78 1.91 4.21
CA HIS A 314 -18.28 0.82 3.38
C HIS A 314 -19.81 0.83 3.24
N ARG A 315 -20.55 1.19 4.30
CA ARG A 315 -22.02 1.34 4.22
C ARG A 315 -22.45 2.46 3.28
N LEU A 316 -21.71 3.57 3.25
CA LEU A 316 -22.01 4.70 2.38
C LEU A 316 -21.58 4.46 0.92
N PHE A 317 -20.46 3.75 0.72
CA PHE A 317 -19.84 3.53 -0.58
C PHE A 317 -19.47 2.05 -0.77
N PRO A 318 -20.45 1.12 -0.84
CA PRO A 318 -20.19 -0.32 -0.81
C PRO A 318 -19.48 -0.86 -2.07
N HIS A 319 -19.49 -0.10 -3.17
CA HIS A 319 -18.89 -0.47 -4.44
C HIS A 319 -17.44 0.04 -4.62
N HIS A 320 -16.92 0.78 -3.64
CA HIS A 320 -15.55 1.29 -3.64
C HIS A 320 -14.72 0.49 -2.64
N LEU A 321 -13.58 -0.04 -3.08
CA LEU A 321 -12.75 -0.88 -2.20
C LEU A 321 -12.10 -0.04 -1.09
N LEU A 322 -11.90 -0.65 0.07
CA LEU A 322 -11.03 -0.13 1.12
C LEU A 322 -9.75 -0.97 1.13
N LEU A 323 -8.60 -0.33 1.02
CA LEU A 323 -7.30 -1.00 1.06
C LEU A 323 -6.41 -0.32 2.09
N TYR A 324 -5.87 -1.08 3.05
CA TYR A 324 -4.74 -0.59 3.81
C TYR A 324 -3.51 -0.56 2.91
N THR A 325 -3.08 0.65 2.55
CA THR A 325 -1.98 0.91 1.62
C THR A 325 -0.66 1.14 2.36
N GLU A 326 -0.71 1.37 3.67
CA GLU A 326 0.49 1.48 4.50
C GLU A 326 0.22 1.14 5.98
N ALA A 327 1.17 0.43 6.60
CA ALA A 327 1.19 0.19 8.03
C ALA A 327 2.63 -0.01 8.52
N CYS A 328 3.02 0.73 9.57
CA CYS A 328 4.32 0.60 10.20
C CYS A 328 4.21 0.68 11.72
N SER A 329 5.04 -0.09 12.42
CA SER A 329 5.29 0.08 13.86
C SER A 329 6.59 0.84 14.08
N GLY A 330 6.76 1.46 15.24
CA GLY A 330 7.99 2.18 15.60
C GLY A 330 8.06 3.62 15.10
N PHE A 331 6.96 4.18 14.58
CA PHE A 331 6.88 5.59 14.16
C PHE A 331 6.85 6.59 15.32
N LEU A 332 6.42 6.15 16.52
CA LEU A 332 6.36 7.00 17.72
C LEU A 332 7.77 7.22 18.30
N THR A 333 8.13 8.48 18.54
CA THR A 333 9.46 8.93 18.98
C THR A 333 9.96 8.32 20.29
N LEU A 334 9.05 7.93 21.20
CA LEU A 334 9.40 7.33 22.50
C LEU A 334 9.69 5.82 22.43
N ARG A 335 9.60 5.19 21.25
CA ARG A 335 9.92 3.77 21.06
C ARG A 335 11.12 3.62 20.14
N PHE A 336 11.95 2.62 20.38
CA PHE A 336 13.02 2.25 19.45
C PHE A 336 12.45 1.98 18.05
N PRO A 337 12.99 2.56 16.97
CA PRO A 337 12.48 2.32 15.62
C PRO A 337 12.49 0.83 15.27
N VAL A 338 13.59 0.13 15.62
CA VAL A 338 13.74 -1.32 15.47
C VAL A 338 13.79 -2.00 16.83
N SER A 339 12.99 -3.05 17.01
CA SER A 339 13.01 -3.90 18.20
C SER A 339 13.03 -5.36 17.78
N LEU A 340 14.24 -5.94 17.72
CA LEU A 340 14.47 -7.27 17.17
C LEU A 340 13.73 -8.34 17.98
N GLY A 341 12.79 -9.03 17.32
CA GLY A 341 12.05 -10.15 17.91
C GLY A 341 10.95 -9.74 18.90
N CYS A 342 10.46 -8.50 18.82
CA CYS A 342 9.30 -8.04 19.60
C CYS A 342 8.00 -8.72 19.13
N TRP A 343 7.50 -9.65 19.94
CA TRP A 343 6.29 -10.41 19.65
C TRP A 343 5.04 -9.51 19.58
N GLU A 344 4.99 -8.50 20.43
CA GLU A 344 3.87 -7.56 20.55
C GLU A 344 3.69 -6.73 19.27
N ARG A 345 4.78 -6.40 18.57
CA ARG A 345 4.70 -5.80 17.23
C ARG A 345 4.10 -6.77 16.22
N GLY A 346 4.49 -8.04 16.24
CA GLY A 346 3.90 -9.08 15.40
C GLY A 346 2.38 -9.24 15.65
N VAL A 347 1.98 -9.30 16.92
CA VAL A 347 0.55 -9.35 17.33
C VAL A 347 -0.20 -8.13 16.81
N SER A 348 0.40 -6.94 16.89
CA SER A 348 -0.20 -5.69 16.42
C SER A 348 -0.51 -5.71 14.91
N TYR A 349 0.39 -6.24 14.08
CA TYR A 349 0.14 -6.44 12.65
C TYR A 349 -1.03 -7.41 12.42
N SER A 350 -1.02 -8.60 13.03
CA SER A 350 -2.09 -9.58 12.85
C SER A 350 -3.44 -9.10 13.38
N HIS A 351 -3.44 -8.38 14.51
CA HIS A 351 -4.65 -7.82 15.09
C HIS A 351 -5.26 -6.77 14.17
N SER A 352 -4.43 -5.89 13.58
CA SER A 352 -4.88 -4.89 12.61
C SER A 352 -5.53 -5.55 11.39
N ILE A 353 -4.88 -6.56 10.81
CA ILE A 353 -5.39 -7.31 9.65
C ILE A 353 -6.76 -7.96 9.96
N LEU A 354 -6.93 -8.53 11.16
CA LEU A 354 -8.17 -9.21 11.57
C LEU A 354 -9.30 -8.25 12.01
N SER A 355 -8.96 -7.06 12.54
CA SER A 355 -9.93 -6.11 13.12
C SER A 355 -10.78 -5.39 12.06
N VAL A 356 -10.44 -5.52 10.78
CA VAL A 356 -11.17 -4.92 9.67
C VAL A 356 -12.33 -5.81 9.27
N ARG A 357 -13.44 -5.75 10.01
CA ARG A 357 -14.69 -6.41 9.63
C ARG A 357 -15.63 -5.40 8.96
N PRO A 358 -15.71 -5.37 7.61
CA PRO A 358 -16.78 -4.63 6.96
C PRO A 358 -18.13 -5.27 7.32
N PRO A 359 -19.20 -4.48 7.44
CA PRO A 359 -20.54 -5.02 7.59
C PRO A 359 -20.91 -5.83 6.33
N PRO A 360 -21.84 -6.79 6.43
CA PRO A 360 -22.31 -7.50 5.25
C PRO A 360 -22.86 -6.50 4.22
N PRO A 361 -22.73 -6.79 2.91
CA PRO A 361 -23.34 -5.95 1.89
C PRO A 361 -24.85 -5.84 2.15
N PRO A 362 -25.48 -4.70 1.83
CA PRO A 362 -26.94 -4.60 1.90
C PRO A 362 -27.56 -5.69 1.00
N LEU A 363 -28.66 -6.29 1.48
CA LEU A 363 -29.45 -7.21 0.66
C LEU A 363 -29.90 -6.48 -0.62
N PRO A 364 -29.92 -7.16 -1.78
CA PRO A 364 -30.48 -6.56 -2.99
C PRO A 364 -31.94 -6.14 -2.75
N PRO A 365 -32.41 -5.07 -3.42
CA PRO A 365 -33.75 -4.53 -3.27
C PRO A 365 -34.85 -5.53 -3.64
#